data_AF-A0A955EU89-F1
#
_entry.id   AF-A0A955EU89-F1
#
_cell.length_a   1.000
_cell.length_b   1.000
_cell.length_c   1.000
_cell.angle_alpha   90.00
_cell.angle_beta   90.00
_cell.angle_gamma   90.00
#
_symmetry.space_group_name_H-M   'P 1'
#
loop_
_entity.id
_entity.type
_entity.pdbx_description
1 polymer ?
#
loop_
_entity_poly.entity_id
_entity_poly.type
_entity_poly.pdbx_seq_one_letter_code
_entity_poly.pdbx_strand_id
1 'polypeptide(L)'
;QRAAKGVVVTQLDKDAVEAVGLVKMDLLGNRALTVIDDCLRALRERGAEPDLAALPEDDPATAATLREGRTIACFQVESPGMRNLLQQTGADDMDAVIQAVALIRPGPAASGMKDAYVRRFRGLEEPAPPHPRLTDLLWETQGVMLYQEDVMQVAARIAGMDLAEADLLRRALQK
;
A
#
# COMPACT_ATOMS: atom_id res chain seq x y z
N GLN A 1 13.66 -31.34 -13.52
CA GLN A 1 14.87 -31.80 -12.80
C GLN A 1 14.55 -32.00 -11.31
N ARG A 2 15.51 -32.44 -10.49
CA ARG A 2 15.32 -32.54 -9.03
C ARG A 2 16.20 -31.52 -8.31
N ALA A 3 15.63 -30.83 -7.33
CA ALA A 3 16.39 -29.98 -6.41
C ALA A 3 17.18 -30.84 -5.40
N ALA A 4 18.10 -30.22 -4.66
CA ALA A 4 18.95 -30.90 -3.67
C ALA A 4 18.16 -31.71 -2.63
N LYS A 5 16.94 -31.27 -2.28
CA LYS A 5 16.04 -31.97 -1.35
C LYS A 5 15.12 -33.00 -2.02
N GLY A 6 15.39 -33.39 -3.27
CA GLY A 6 14.64 -34.39 -4.03
C GLY A 6 13.30 -33.90 -4.62
N VAL A 7 12.88 -32.68 -4.29
CA VAL A 7 11.67 -32.05 -4.84
C VAL A 7 11.81 -31.87 -6.35
N VAL A 8 10.75 -32.22 -7.09
CA VAL A 8 10.70 -32.02 -8.54
C VAL A 8 10.57 -30.53 -8.81
N VAL A 9 11.45 -30.01 -9.65
CA VAL A 9 11.46 -28.59 -10.05
C VAL A 9 11.59 -28.49 -11.57
N THR A 10 10.97 -27.46 -12.14
CA THR A 10 11.16 -27.06 -13.54
C THR A 10 12.60 -26.59 -13.77
N GLN A 11 13.05 -26.64 -15.03
CA GLN A 11 14.31 -26.01 -15.46
C GLN A 11 14.12 -24.56 -15.89
N LEU A 12 12.87 -24.16 -16.15
CA LEU A 12 12.49 -22.79 -16.48
C LEU A 12 12.32 -21.99 -15.19
N ASP A 13 12.72 -20.72 -15.19
CA ASP A 13 12.38 -19.81 -14.11
C ASP A 13 10.88 -19.43 -14.16
N LYS A 14 10.44 -18.60 -13.20
CA LYS A 14 9.04 -18.22 -13.07
C LYS A 14 8.48 -17.52 -14.32
N ASP A 15 9.30 -16.72 -15.01
CA ASP A 15 8.87 -15.90 -16.14
C ASP A 15 8.87 -16.75 -17.43
N ALA A 16 9.84 -17.66 -17.56
CA ALA A 16 9.91 -18.61 -18.66
C ALA A 16 8.77 -19.65 -18.62
N VAL A 17 8.35 -20.12 -17.43
CA VAL A 17 7.18 -21.00 -17.27
C VAL A 17 5.91 -20.31 -17.78
N GLU A 18 5.73 -19.03 -17.44
CA GLU A 18 4.58 -18.24 -17.88
C GLU A 18 4.62 -18.00 -19.40
N ALA A 19 5.81 -17.68 -19.95
CA ALA A 19 5.99 -17.44 -21.38
C ALA A 19 5.68 -18.66 -22.27
N VAL A 20 5.83 -19.88 -21.76
CA VAL A 20 5.46 -21.11 -22.48
C VAL A 20 4.00 -21.53 -22.28
N GLY A 21 3.18 -20.70 -21.61
CA GLY A 21 1.74 -20.88 -21.46
C GLY A 21 1.34 -21.84 -20.33
N LEU A 22 2.24 -22.14 -19.39
CA LEU A 22 1.90 -22.97 -18.25
C LEU A 22 1.27 -22.15 -17.12
N VAL A 23 0.31 -22.76 -16.43
CA VAL A 23 -0.29 -22.18 -15.22
C VAL A 23 0.75 -22.15 -14.11
N LYS A 24 0.95 -20.97 -13.52
CA LYS A 24 1.88 -20.71 -12.43
C LYS A 24 1.12 -20.21 -11.20
N MET A 25 1.50 -20.70 -10.02
CA MET A 25 1.02 -20.19 -8.74
C MET A 25 2.23 -19.85 -7.86
N ASP A 26 2.30 -18.60 -7.41
CA ASP A 26 3.35 -18.17 -6.50
C ASP A 26 2.91 -18.43 -5.05
N LEU A 27 3.75 -19.14 -4.29
CA LEU A 27 3.55 -19.35 -2.86
C LEU A 27 4.47 -18.42 -2.08
N LEU A 28 3.90 -17.37 -1.50
CA LEU A 28 4.64 -16.41 -0.69
C LEU A 28 4.51 -16.75 0.80
N GLY A 29 5.63 -16.98 1.46
CA GLY A 29 5.67 -17.09 2.92
C GLY A 29 5.59 -15.71 3.57
N ASN A 30 4.42 -15.34 4.11
CA ASN A 30 4.25 -14.10 4.86
C ASN A 30 4.19 -14.39 6.37
N ARG A 31 5.24 -13.98 7.11
CA ARG A 31 5.33 -14.20 8.56
C ARG A 31 4.23 -13.48 9.35
N ALA A 32 3.71 -12.36 8.85
CA ALA A 32 2.62 -11.65 9.52
C ALA A 32 1.37 -12.52 9.66
N LEU A 33 1.08 -13.36 8.65
CA LEU A 33 -0.04 -14.30 8.70
C LEU A 33 0.18 -15.40 9.75
N THR A 34 1.43 -15.87 9.90
CA THR A 34 1.78 -16.81 10.98
C THR A 34 1.60 -16.18 12.36
N VAL A 35 2.01 -14.93 12.54
CA VAL A 35 1.83 -14.20 13.82
C VAL A 35 0.34 -14.01 14.13
N ILE A 36 -0.48 -13.72 13.13
CA ILE A 36 -1.94 -13.64 13.29
C ILE A 36 -2.51 -15.00 13.70
N ASP A 37 -2.12 -16.11 13.04
CA ASP A 37 -2.59 -17.45 13.41
C ASP A 37 -2.19 -17.84 14.85
N ASP A 38 -0.95 -17.57 15.25
CA ASP A 38 -0.48 -17.80 16.62
C ASP A 38 -1.27 -16.98 17.65
N CYS A 39 -1.60 -15.73 17.32
CA CYS A 39 -2.46 -14.86 18.14
C CYS A 39 -3.87 -15.45 18.29
N LEU A 40 -4.50 -15.85 17.18
CA LEU A 40 -5.83 -16.47 17.20
C LEU A 40 -5.84 -17.78 18.00
N ARG A 41 -4.80 -18.60 17.88
CA ARG A 41 -4.66 -19.84 18.67
C ARG A 41 -4.62 -19.53 20.16
N ALA A 42 -3.81 -18.55 20.58
CA ALA A 42 -3.72 -18.12 21.97
C ALA A 42 -5.04 -17.52 22.50
N LEU A 43 -5.82 -16.82 21.65
CA LEU A 43 -7.14 -16.32 21.99
C LEU A 43 -8.16 -17.46 22.15
N ARG A 44 -8.14 -18.47 21.26
CA ARG A 44 -9.01 -19.66 21.33
C ARG A 44 -8.78 -20.44 22.63
N GLU A 45 -7.54 -20.60 23.06
CA GLU A 45 -7.18 -21.20 24.35
C GLU A 45 -7.76 -20.45 25.56
N ARG A 46 -8.09 -19.16 25.39
CA ARG A 46 -8.72 -18.30 26.41
C ARG A 46 -10.23 -18.18 26.23
N GLY A 47 -10.83 -18.92 25.29
CA GLY A 47 -12.26 -18.92 25.02
C GLY A 47 -12.73 -17.77 24.12
N ALA A 48 -11.83 -17.10 23.39
CA ALA A 48 -12.16 -16.05 22.43
C ALA A 48 -11.84 -16.50 21.00
N GLU A 49 -12.78 -16.31 20.08
CA GLU A 49 -12.62 -16.68 18.67
C GLU A 49 -13.16 -15.54 17.79
N PRO A 50 -12.36 -14.48 17.56
CA PRO A 50 -12.83 -13.34 16.77
C PRO A 50 -12.96 -13.72 15.29
N ASP A 51 -14.03 -13.25 14.66
CA ASP A 51 -14.18 -13.30 13.20
C ASP A 51 -13.41 -12.14 12.57
N LEU A 52 -12.30 -12.47 11.89
CA LEU A 52 -11.46 -11.49 11.22
C LEU A 52 -12.20 -10.72 10.12
N ALA A 53 -13.20 -11.31 9.48
CA ALA A 53 -13.96 -10.67 8.41
C ALA A 53 -14.99 -9.66 8.94
N ALA A 54 -15.28 -9.70 10.24
CA ALA A 54 -16.25 -8.84 10.91
C ALA A 54 -15.60 -7.82 11.85
N LEU A 55 -14.28 -7.66 11.80
CA LEU A 55 -13.60 -6.64 12.59
C LEU A 55 -14.04 -5.24 12.15
N PRO A 56 -14.36 -4.33 13.07
CA PRO A 56 -14.71 -2.96 12.74
C PRO A 56 -13.49 -2.23 12.16
N GLU A 57 -13.73 -1.40 11.13
CA GLU A 57 -12.69 -0.56 10.53
C GLU A 57 -12.43 0.72 11.34
N ASP A 58 -13.38 1.12 12.20
CA ASP A 58 -13.40 2.36 12.97
C ASP A 58 -13.10 2.17 14.46
N ASP A 59 -12.23 1.21 14.81
CA ASP A 59 -11.85 0.94 16.20
C ASP A 59 -10.98 2.08 16.81
N PRO A 60 -11.47 2.81 17.84
CA PRO A 60 -10.74 3.95 18.40
C PRO A 60 -9.40 3.60 19.05
N ALA A 61 -9.26 2.37 19.57
CA ALA A 61 -8.02 1.92 20.19
C ALA A 61 -6.91 1.65 19.14
N THR A 62 -7.30 1.09 18.00
CA THR A 62 -6.43 0.90 16.83
C THR A 62 -6.03 2.25 16.24
N ALA A 63 -7.01 3.15 16.04
CA ALA A 63 -6.79 4.53 15.62
C ALA A 63 -5.76 5.26 16.50
N ALA A 64 -5.89 5.17 17.83
CA ALA A 64 -4.93 5.77 18.76
C ALA A 64 -3.53 5.16 18.63
N THR A 65 -3.44 3.84 18.45
CA THR A 65 -2.17 3.13 18.26
C THR A 65 -1.45 3.58 16.97
N LEU A 66 -2.19 3.79 15.89
CA LEU A 66 -1.68 4.35 14.64
C LEU A 66 -1.19 5.80 14.80
N ARG A 67 -2.05 6.67 15.34
CA ARG A 67 -1.77 8.10 15.54
C ARG A 67 -0.55 8.34 16.43
N GLU A 68 -0.36 7.52 17.45
CA GLU A 68 0.78 7.58 18.36
C GLU A 68 2.04 6.91 17.79
N GLY A 69 1.96 6.24 16.63
CA GLY A 69 3.06 5.49 16.04
C GLY A 69 3.50 4.28 16.87
N ARG A 70 2.62 3.71 17.71
CA ARG A 70 2.91 2.54 18.55
C ARG A 70 2.75 1.21 17.80
N THR A 71 3.36 1.12 16.63
CA THR A 71 3.12 0.06 15.64
C THR A 71 4.28 -0.92 15.49
N ILE A 72 5.12 -1.09 16.52
CA ILE A 72 6.14 -2.15 16.52
C ILE A 72 5.44 -3.51 16.38
N ALA A 73 5.95 -4.36 15.49
CA ALA A 73 5.38 -5.66 15.13
C ALA A 73 4.03 -5.60 14.38
N CYS A 74 3.57 -4.41 13.97
CA CYS A 74 2.46 -4.27 13.03
C CYS A 74 3.00 -4.32 11.59
N PHE A 75 2.43 -5.22 10.78
CA PHE A 75 2.86 -5.44 9.40
C PHE A 75 2.84 -4.15 8.57
N GLN A 76 3.91 -3.91 7.79
CA GLN A 76 4.16 -2.71 6.96
C GLN A 76 4.35 -1.38 7.70
N VAL A 77 3.86 -1.25 8.93
CA VAL A 77 3.80 0.02 9.65
C VAL A 77 4.79 0.18 10.82
N GLU A 78 5.76 -0.73 10.95
CA GLU A 78 6.69 -0.77 12.10
C GLU A 78 7.92 0.15 12.00
N SER A 79 8.34 0.52 10.79
CA SER A 79 9.66 1.16 10.60
C SER A 79 9.71 2.56 11.25
N PRO A 80 10.89 3.05 11.69
CA PRO A 80 11.02 4.38 12.29
C PRO A 80 10.46 5.50 11.40
N GLY A 81 10.75 5.45 10.10
CA GLY A 81 10.24 6.44 9.15
C GLY A 81 8.73 6.37 8.97
N MET A 82 8.16 5.17 8.92
CA MET A 82 6.72 4.99 8.81
C MET A 82 5.98 5.48 10.07
N ARG A 83 6.46 5.10 11.26
CA ARG A 83 5.87 5.56 12.53
C ARG A 83 5.88 7.08 12.65
N ASN A 84 6.99 7.71 12.25
CA ASN A 84 7.08 9.16 12.22
C ASN A 84 6.07 9.75 11.23
N LEU A 85 5.90 9.17 10.04
CA LEU A 85 4.91 9.60 9.07
C LEU A 85 3.48 9.50 9.63
N LEU A 86 3.10 8.37 10.23
CA LEU A 86 1.78 8.18 10.85
C LEU A 86 1.49 9.24 11.91
N GLN A 87 2.47 9.54 12.77
CA GLN A 87 2.36 10.61 13.77
C GLN A 87 2.25 11.99 13.11
N GLN A 88 2.96 12.21 12.01
CA GLN A 88 2.95 13.50 11.32
C GLN A 88 1.63 13.79 10.62
N THR A 89 0.99 12.74 10.08
CA THR A 89 -0.30 12.81 9.36
C THR A 89 -1.48 12.46 10.26
N GLY A 90 -1.27 12.25 11.56
CA GLY A 90 -2.35 11.91 12.49
C GLY A 90 -3.17 10.68 12.09
N ALA A 91 -2.57 9.74 11.36
CA ALA A 91 -3.28 8.62 10.72
C ALA A 91 -4.11 7.81 11.72
N ASP A 92 -5.40 7.67 11.45
CA ASP A 92 -6.35 7.05 12.36
C ASP A 92 -7.40 6.14 11.70
N ASP A 93 -7.34 5.96 10.38
CA ASP A 93 -8.19 5.04 9.62
C ASP A 93 -7.37 4.23 8.59
N MET A 94 -8.05 3.34 7.85
CA MET A 94 -7.43 2.50 6.84
C MET A 94 -6.88 3.32 5.67
N ASP A 95 -7.59 4.34 5.22
CA ASP A 95 -7.19 5.17 4.08
C ASP A 95 -5.89 5.92 4.37
N ALA A 96 -5.75 6.48 5.58
CA ALA A 96 -4.52 7.12 6.03
C ALA A 96 -3.34 6.13 6.08
N VAL A 97 -3.58 4.87 6.48
CA VAL A 97 -2.54 3.81 6.44
C VAL A 97 -2.14 3.49 5.00
N ILE A 98 -3.10 3.35 4.09
CA ILE A 98 -2.86 3.11 2.66
C ILE A 98 -2.02 4.25 2.06
N GLN A 99 -2.39 5.51 2.34
CA GLN A 99 -1.64 6.69 1.91
C GLN A 99 -0.22 6.70 2.47
N ALA A 100 -0.04 6.41 3.76
CA ALA A 100 1.27 6.37 4.40
C ALA A 100 2.18 5.28 3.77
N VAL A 101 1.63 4.09 3.51
CA VAL A 101 2.32 2.99 2.81
C VAL A 101 2.72 3.37 1.39
N ALA A 102 1.88 4.13 0.67
CA ALA A 102 2.23 4.63 -0.65
C ALA A 102 3.37 5.66 -0.59
N LEU A 103 3.31 6.61 0.36
CA LEU A 103 4.25 7.71 0.52
C LEU A 103 5.65 7.30 0.97
N ILE A 104 5.79 6.24 1.77
CA ILE A 104 7.11 5.82 2.30
C ILE A 104 7.98 5.13 1.24
N ARG A 105 7.41 4.76 0.08
CA ARG A 105 8.14 4.06 -0.98
C ARG A 105 9.27 4.94 -1.53
N PRO A 106 10.39 4.36 -2.03
CA PRO A 106 11.56 5.12 -2.45
C PRO A 106 11.29 6.25 -3.45
N GLY A 107 10.38 6.05 -4.41
CA GLY A 107 10.04 7.08 -5.41
C GLY A 107 9.41 8.35 -4.80
N PRO A 108 8.24 8.24 -4.15
CA PRO A 108 7.63 9.38 -3.45
C PRO A 108 8.51 9.97 -2.34
N ALA A 109 9.26 9.14 -1.62
CA ALA A 109 10.13 9.62 -0.53
C ALA A 109 11.33 10.43 -1.04
N ALA A 110 11.93 10.06 -2.19
CA ALA A 110 13.10 10.74 -2.75
C ALA A 110 12.77 12.00 -3.56
N SER A 111 11.53 12.15 -4.03
CA SER A 111 11.09 13.27 -4.88
C SER A 111 10.60 14.49 -4.11
N GLY A 112 10.64 14.47 -2.77
CA GLY A 112 10.09 15.53 -1.92
C GLY A 112 8.56 15.53 -1.80
N MET A 113 7.88 14.59 -2.47
CA MET A 113 6.41 14.45 -2.39
C MET A 113 5.94 14.16 -0.98
N LYS A 114 6.65 13.31 -0.23
CA LYS A 114 6.35 13.02 1.17
C LYS A 114 6.37 14.28 2.04
N ASP A 115 7.38 15.14 1.88
CA ASP A 115 7.49 16.35 2.69
C ASP A 115 6.43 17.38 2.31
N ALA A 116 6.12 17.53 1.02
CA ALA A 116 5.02 18.37 0.55
C ALA A 116 3.66 17.88 1.08
N TYR A 117 3.41 16.57 1.01
CA TYR A 117 2.20 15.94 1.57
C TYR A 117 2.03 16.27 3.05
N VAL A 118 3.08 16.04 3.85
CA VAL A 118 3.04 16.30 5.30
C VAL A 118 2.82 17.78 5.61
N ARG A 119 3.47 18.71 4.89
CA ARG A 119 3.25 20.15 5.09
C ARG A 119 1.80 20.54 4.78
N ARG A 120 1.26 20.03 3.67
CA ARG A 120 -0.11 20.34 3.23
C ARG A 120 -1.16 19.77 4.18
N PHE A 121 -0.99 18.51 4.57
CA PHE A 121 -1.83 17.86 5.56
C PHE A 121 -1.86 18.64 6.89
N ARG A 122 -0.72 19.22 7.29
CA ARG A 122 -0.59 20.02 8.52
C ARG A 122 -1.03 21.48 8.36
N GLY A 123 -1.54 21.87 7.20
CA GLY A 123 -1.92 23.27 6.91
C GLY A 123 -0.75 24.24 6.86
N LEU A 124 0.48 23.75 6.69
CA LEU A 124 1.69 24.58 6.55
C LEU A 124 1.92 25.04 5.11
N GLU A 125 1.22 24.44 4.16
CA GLU A 125 1.26 24.72 2.73
C GLU A 125 -0.15 24.45 2.16
N GLU A 126 -0.66 25.30 1.28
CA GLU A 126 -1.94 25.04 0.61
C GLU A 126 -1.79 23.90 -0.43
N PRO A 127 -2.73 22.96 -0.52
CA PRO A 127 -2.75 21.97 -1.59
C PRO A 127 -2.85 22.65 -2.97
N ALA A 128 -1.76 22.57 -3.74
CA ALA A 128 -1.69 23.11 -5.09
C ALA A 128 -1.64 21.96 -6.11
N PRO A 129 -2.79 21.48 -6.63
CA PRO A 129 -2.80 20.50 -7.71
C PRO A 129 -2.20 21.12 -8.97
N PRO A 130 -1.53 20.33 -9.83
CA PRO A 130 -0.81 20.85 -11.00
C PRO A 130 -1.75 21.44 -12.08
N HIS A 131 -3.05 21.15 -12.02
CA HIS A 131 -4.04 21.68 -12.94
C HIS A 131 -5.44 21.71 -12.30
N PRO A 132 -6.30 22.73 -12.55
CA PRO A 132 -7.63 22.84 -11.94
C PRO A 132 -8.55 21.62 -12.15
N ARG A 133 -8.44 20.94 -13.30
CA ARG A 133 -9.19 19.70 -13.60
C ARG A 133 -8.80 18.50 -12.71
N LEU A 134 -7.72 18.62 -11.97
CA LEU A 134 -7.18 17.58 -11.08
C LEU A 134 -7.47 17.88 -9.61
N THR A 135 -8.03 19.03 -9.28
CA THR A 135 -8.31 19.42 -7.90
C THR A 135 -9.14 18.36 -7.19
N ASP A 136 -10.29 17.98 -7.74
CA ASP A 136 -11.17 16.98 -7.13
C ASP A 136 -10.52 15.58 -7.07
N LEU A 137 -9.68 15.24 -8.05
CA LEU A 137 -9.02 13.94 -8.11
C LEU A 137 -7.96 13.80 -7.01
N LEU A 138 -7.20 14.87 -6.76
CA LEU A 138 -6.03 14.85 -5.88
C LEU A 138 -6.30 15.53 -4.54
N TRP A 139 -7.55 15.88 -4.24
CA TRP A 139 -7.89 16.61 -3.02
C TRP A 139 -7.53 15.81 -1.77
N GLU A 140 -7.99 14.56 -1.71
CA GLU A 140 -7.77 13.65 -0.58
C GLU A 140 -6.28 13.32 -0.39
N THR A 141 -5.50 13.37 -1.48
CA THR A 141 -4.06 13.12 -1.48
C THR A 141 -3.21 14.39 -1.40
N GLN A 142 -3.80 15.52 -0.99
CA GLN A 142 -3.10 16.79 -0.80
C GLN A 142 -2.38 17.30 -2.08
N GLY A 143 -2.98 17.05 -3.24
CA GLY A 143 -2.44 17.43 -4.54
C GLY A 143 -1.28 16.54 -5.02
N VAL A 144 -1.08 15.36 -4.41
CA VAL A 144 0.01 14.43 -4.76
C VAL A 144 -0.57 13.20 -5.43
N MET A 145 0.02 12.77 -6.55
CA MET A 145 -0.32 11.48 -7.17
C MET A 145 0.35 10.35 -6.39
N LEU A 146 -0.44 9.54 -5.70
CA LEU A 146 0.04 8.44 -4.87
C LEU A 146 -0.19 7.08 -5.52
N TYR A 147 -1.24 6.98 -6.33
CA TYR A 147 -1.74 5.72 -6.87
C TYR A 147 -1.46 5.60 -8.36
N GLN A 148 -1.47 4.35 -8.84
CA GLN A 148 -1.34 4.07 -10.26
C GLN A 148 -2.58 4.51 -11.04
N GLU A 149 -3.72 4.42 -10.37
CA GLU A 149 -5.03 4.86 -10.81
C GLU A 149 -5.06 6.38 -11.03
N ASP A 150 -4.33 7.16 -10.21
CA ASP A 150 -4.19 8.61 -10.40
C ASP A 150 -3.59 8.94 -11.77
N VAL A 151 -2.57 8.18 -12.21
CA VAL A 151 -1.94 8.36 -13.52
C VAL A 151 -2.96 8.14 -14.64
N MET A 152 -3.79 7.11 -14.51
CA MET A 152 -4.82 6.80 -15.50
C MET A 152 -5.91 7.88 -15.54
N GLN A 153 -6.38 8.31 -14.37
CA GLN A 153 -7.39 9.37 -14.23
C GLN A 153 -6.88 10.73 -14.73
N VAL A 154 -5.61 11.06 -14.47
CA VAL A 154 -4.98 12.28 -14.99
C VAL A 154 -4.91 12.22 -16.52
N ALA A 155 -4.49 11.10 -17.10
CA ALA A 155 -4.44 10.94 -18.56
C ALA A 155 -5.83 11.09 -19.19
N ALA A 156 -6.85 10.46 -18.62
CA ALA A 156 -8.22 10.58 -19.09
C ALA A 156 -8.74 12.03 -18.97
N ARG A 157 -8.55 12.67 -17.81
CA ARG A 157 -9.05 14.02 -17.56
C ARG A 157 -8.29 15.08 -18.35
N ILE A 158 -6.98 14.97 -18.53
CA ILE A 158 -6.18 16.03 -19.17
C ILE A 158 -6.05 15.80 -20.67
N ALA A 159 -5.73 14.57 -21.09
CA ALA A 159 -5.47 14.23 -22.49
C ALA A 159 -6.70 13.66 -23.22
N GLY A 160 -7.82 13.42 -22.52
CA GLY A 160 -9.04 12.90 -23.13
C GLY A 160 -8.96 11.43 -23.55
N MET A 161 -7.98 10.69 -23.02
CA MET A 161 -7.81 9.26 -23.25
C MET A 161 -8.96 8.47 -22.60
N ASP A 162 -9.31 7.32 -23.17
CA ASP A 162 -10.11 6.35 -22.43
C ASP A 162 -9.26 5.62 -21.36
N LEU A 163 -9.90 4.84 -20.48
CA LEU A 163 -9.19 4.15 -19.41
C LEU A 163 -8.28 3.01 -19.92
N ALA A 164 -8.57 2.42 -21.09
CA ALA A 164 -7.74 1.38 -21.67
C ALA A 164 -6.43 1.96 -22.25
N GLU A 165 -6.55 3.07 -22.99
CA GLU A 165 -5.41 3.86 -23.47
C GLU A 165 -4.57 4.39 -22.30
N ALA A 166 -5.23 4.86 -21.24
CA ALA A 166 -4.56 5.35 -20.04
C ALA A 166 -3.78 4.23 -19.31
N ASP A 167 -4.29 3.00 -19.26
CA ASP A 167 -3.54 1.86 -18.71
C ASP A 167 -2.33 1.50 -19.59
N LEU A 168 -2.46 1.58 -20.91
CA LEU A 168 -1.33 1.39 -21.84
C LEU A 168 -0.23 2.43 -21.59
N LEU A 169 -0.60 3.71 -21.44
CA LEU A 169 0.34 4.78 -21.07
C LEU A 169 1.02 4.48 -19.74
N ARG A 170 0.25 4.13 -18.70
CA ARG A 170 0.78 3.80 -17.37
C ARG A 170 1.81 2.67 -17.44
N ARG A 171 1.54 1.61 -18.20
CA ARG A 171 2.48 0.49 -18.40
C ARG A 171 3.74 0.92 -19.14
N ALA A 172 3.62 1.82 -20.12
CA ALA A 172 4.76 2.33 -20.88
C ALA A 172 5.71 3.18 -20.01
N LEU A 173 5.18 3.95 -19.06
CA LEU A 173 5.97 4.75 -18.11
C LEU A 173 6.73 3.93 -17.07
N GLN A 174 6.35 2.67 -16.84
CA GLN A 174 7.00 1.76 -15.90
C GLN A 174 8.15 0.94 -16.52
N LYS A 175 8.28 0.98 -17.85
CA LYS A 175 9.41 0.38 -18.58
C LYS A 175 10.58 1.35 -18.66
#